data_AF-A0AAD4K9B0-F1
#
_entry.id   AF-A0AAD4K9B0-F1
#
_cell.length_a   1.000
_cell.length_b   1.000
_cell.length_c   1.000
_cell.angle_alpha   90.00
_cell.angle_beta   90.00
_cell.angle_gamma   90.00
#
_symmetry.space_group_name_H-M   'P 1'
#
loop_
_entity.id
_entity.type
_entity.pdbx_description
1 polymer ?
#
loop_
_entity_poly.entity_id
_entity_poly.type
_entity_poly.pdbx_seq_one_letter_code
_entity_poly.pdbx_strand_id
1 'polypeptide(L)'
;MSSNFRYHIIKNVKPYAVYIPQLTKSALRVLIQVSVHYIETKKSSPDVLALAINKLKNAGNEVPKNFCELFTMILLIMQIYLRYPKGVVKDPELRQCLSDDLGLTDVCVEDLAKVLLNHRATLSKNFSDTKMERAKMLDMQWRINISLKSTMAQLDKPTIVLHFKLINGEYRTLELPLSMFQRLRFNVAMLLSEFQSLQNRPVLKQF
;
A
#
# COMPACT_ATOMS: atom_id res chain seq x y z
N MET A 1 -14.08 12.08 6.79
CA MET A 1 -13.00 11.08 6.62
C MET A 1 -13.32 10.02 5.56
N SER A 2 -14.59 9.74 5.23
CA SER A 2 -14.99 8.87 4.08
C SER A 2 -14.55 9.41 2.71
N SER A 3 -14.48 10.75 2.56
CA SER A 3 -14.03 11.41 1.34
C SER A 3 -12.64 10.97 0.85
N ASN A 4 -11.74 10.59 1.78
CA ASN A 4 -10.39 10.19 1.42
C ASN A 4 -10.35 8.78 0.80
N PHE A 5 -11.14 7.82 1.32
CA PHE A 5 -11.16 6.46 0.77
C PHE A 5 -11.61 6.47 -0.69
N ARG A 6 -12.76 7.10 -0.95
CA ARG A 6 -13.31 7.28 -2.30
C ARG A 6 -12.31 7.98 -3.23
N TYR A 7 -11.68 9.07 -2.77
CA TYR A 7 -10.64 9.75 -3.54
C TYR A 7 -9.45 8.84 -3.88
N HIS A 8 -8.96 8.05 -2.93
CA HIS A 8 -7.83 7.16 -3.14
C HIS A 8 -8.18 6.01 -4.10
N ILE A 9 -9.38 5.43 -3.99
CA ILE A 9 -9.86 4.43 -4.95
C ILE A 9 -9.91 5.04 -6.35
N ILE A 10 -10.64 6.14 -6.53
CA ILE A 10 -10.81 6.77 -7.85
C ILE A 10 -9.46 7.13 -8.46
N LYS A 11 -8.56 7.78 -7.70
CA LYS A 11 -7.25 8.20 -8.20
C LYS A 11 -6.40 7.05 -8.73
N ASN A 12 -6.45 5.88 -8.10
CA ASN A 12 -5.55 4.77 -8.43
C ASN A 12 -6.22 3.70 -9.33
N VAL A 13 -7.54 3.59 -9.29
CA VAL A 13 -8.29 2.51 -9.96
C VAL A 13 -8.95 3.00 -11.25
N LYS A 14 -9.31 4.29 -11.36
CA LYS A 14 -9.98 4.85 -12.55
C LYS A 14 -9.26 4.61 -13.89
N PRO A 15 -7.91 4.57 -13.98
CA PRO A 15 -7.24 4.23 -15.25
C PRO A 15 -7.62 2.84 -15.78
N TYR A 16 -8.03 1.92 -14.92
CA TYR A 16 -8.39 0.54 -15.28
C TYR A 16 -9.89 0.36 -15.54
N ALA A 17 -10.72 1.38 -15.29
CA ALA A 17 -12.17 1.28 -15.47
C ALA A 17 -12.58 0.95 -16.92
N VAL A 18 -11.74 1.30 -17.90
CA VAL A 18 -11.94 0.96 -19.32
C VAL A 18 -12.02 -0.55 -19.59
N TYR A 19 -11.45 -1.38 -18.70
CA TYR A 19 -11.42 -2.83 -18.84
C TYR A 19 -12.60 -3.54 -18.12
N ILE A 20 -13.36 -2.82 -17.30
CA ILE A 20 -14.49 -3.36 -16.52
C ILE A 20 -15.55 -4.06 -17.38
N PRO A 21 -15.87 -3.61 -18.61
CA PRO A 21 -16.83 -4.33 -19.45
C PRO A 21 -16.43 -5.78 -19.78
N GLN A 22 -15.14 -6.12 -19.72
CA GLN A 22 -14.64 -7.49 -19.92
C GLN A 22 -14.72 -8.35 -18.64
N LEU A 23 -15.07 -7.75 -17.50
CA LEU A 23 -15.05 -8.41 -16.21
C LEU A 23 -16.33 -9.24 -16.01
N THR A 24 -16.22 -10.53 -16.21
CA THR A 24 -17.27 -11.49 -15.87
C THR A 24 -17.20 -11.91 -14.40
N LYS A 25 -18.29 -12.44 -13.87
CA LYS A 25 -18.36 -12.99 -12.50
C LYS A 25 -17.29 -14.07 -12.25
N SER A 26 -17.10 -14.98 -13.20
CA SER A 26 -16.12 -16.06 -13.11
C SER A 26 -14.69 -15.52 -13.13
N ALA A 27 -14.40 -14.56 -14.03
CA ALA A 27 -13.12 -13.86 -14.06
C ALA A 27 -12.83 -13.15 -12.74
N LEU A 28 -13.78 -12.39 -12.20
CA LEU A 28 -13.60 -11.69 -10.92
C LEU A 28 -13.22 -12.65 -9.79
N ARG A 29 -13.91 -13.78 -9.65
CA ARG A 29 -13.63 -14.74 -8.57
C ARG A 29 -12.20 -15.25 -8.64
N VAL A 30 -11.72 -15.56 -9.85
CA VAL A 30 -10.33 -15.99 -10.05
C VAL A 30 -9.36 -14.85 -9.76
N LEU A 31 -9.66 -13.62 -10.19
CA LEU A 31 -8.84 -12.44 -9.90
C LEU A 31 -8.74 -12.16 -8.39
N ILE A 32 -9.85 -12.31 -7.65
CA ILE A 32 -9.86 -12.21 -6.20
C ILE A 32 -8.98 -13.31 -5.58
N GLN A 33 -9.13 -14.56 -6.00
CA GLN A 33 -8.32 -15.67 -5.47
C GLN A 33 -6.82 -15.44 -5.68
N VAL A 34 -6.42 -14.99 -6.86
CA VAL A 34 -5.01 -14.67 -7.15
C VAL A 34 -4.54 -13.48 -6.32
N SER A 35 -5.39 -12.47 -6.13
CA SER A 35 -5.06 -11.30 -5.30
C SER A 35 -4.88 -11.68 -3.84
N VAL A 36 -5.74 -12.56 -3.31
CA VAL A 36 -5.60 -13.14 -1.96
C VAL A 36 -4.30 -13.94 -1.87
N HIS A 37 -4.05 -14.83 -2.82
CA HIS A 37 -2.81 -15.62 -2.86
C HIS A 37 -1.57 -14.72 -2.86
N TYR A 38 -1.56 -13.65 -3.65
CA TYR A 38 -0.45 -12.69 -3.66
C TYR A 38 -0.26 -12.00 -2.31
N ILE A 39 -1.34 -11.56 -1.68
CA ILE A 39 -1.31 -10.94 -0.35
C ILE A 39 -0.75 -11.91 0.71
N GLU A 40 -0.99 -13.21 0.56
CA GLU A 40 -0.56 -14.27 1.47
C GLU A 40 0.87 -14.75 1.23
N THR A 41 1.25 -15.01 -0.02
CA THR A 41 2.49 -15.73 -0.35
C THR A 41 3.63 -14.84 -0.82
N LYS A 42 3.36 -13.55 -1.10
CA LYS A 42 4.32 -12.59 -1.66
C LYS A 42 4.89 -12.98 -3.02
N LYS A 43 4.32 -14.00 -3.68
CA LYS A 43 4.78 -14.48 -4.98
C LYS A 43 3.73 -14.13 -6.04
N SER A 44 3.99 -13.07 -6.79
CA SER A 44 3.42 -12.95 -8.15
C SER A 44 4.49 -13.43 -9.12
N SER A 45 4.57 -14.75 -9.30
CA SER A 45 5.30 -15.26 -10.46
C SER A 45 4.38 -15.25 -11.69
N PRO A 46 4.94 -15.12 -12.91
CA PRO A 46 4.19 -15.34 -14.14
C PRO A 46 3.42 -16.67 -14.12
N ASP A 47 3.93 -17.67 -13.43
CA ASP A 47 3.32 -19.00 -13.29
C ASP A 47 2.01 -18.96 -12.49
N VAL A 48 1.92 -18.12 -11.45
CA VAL A 48 0.68 -17.96 -10.66
C VAL A 48 -0.43 -17.34 -11.52
N LEU A 49 -0.08 -16.34 -12.32
CA LEU A 49 -1.02 -15.73 -13.26
C LEU A 49 -1.40 -16.70 -14.39
N ALA A 50 -0.44 -17.46 -14.93
CA ALA A 50 -0.70 -18.50 -15.92
C ALA A 50 -1.63 -19.59 -15.37
N LEU A 51 -1.44 -20.01 -14.13
CA LEU A 51 -2.30 -20.99 -13.45
C LEU A 51 -3.72 -20.46 -13.25
N ALA A 52 -3.87 -19.17 -12.97
CA ALA A 52 -5.18 -18.52 -12.88
C ALA A 52 -5.91 -18.47 -14.24
N ILE A 53 -5.18 -18.13 -15.30
CA ILE A 53 -5.70 -18.15 -16.68
C ILE A 53 -6.11 -19.58 -17.06
N ASN A 54 -5.29 -20.58 -16.72
CA ASN A 54 -5.60 -21.99 -16.99
C ASN A 54 -6.83 -22.46 -16.21
N LYS A 55 -7.00 -22.04 -14.95
CA LYS A 55 -8.22 -22.33 -14.18
C LYS A 55 -9.48 -21.78 -14.84
N LEU A 56 -9.42 -20.56 -15.39
CA LEU A 56 -10.53 -19.96 -16.14
C LEU A 56 -10.87 -20.76 -17.40
N LYS A 57 -9.86 -21.11 -18.20
CA LYS A 57 -10.01 -21.90 -19.42
C LYS A 57 -10.59 -23.28 -19.15
N ASN A 58 -10.06 -23.98 -18.14
CA ASN A 58 -10.52 -25.33 -17.78
C ASN A 58 -11.97 -25.34 -17.28
N ALA A 59 -12.43 -24.24 -16.70
CA ALA A 59 -13.82 -24.06 -16.29
C ALA A 59 -14.74 -23.62 -17.45
N GLY A 60 -14.25 -23.58 -18.69
CA GLY A 60 -15.02 -23.20 -19.88
C GLY A 60 -15.34 -21.72 -19.99
N ASN A 61 -14.64 -20.85 -19.24
CA ASN A 61 -14.89 -19.41 -19.26
C ASN A 61 -13.96 -18.70 -20.24
N GLU A 62 -14.46 -17.67 -20.90
CA GLU A 62 -13.64 -16.77 -21.70
C GLU A 62 -12.67 -15.99 -20.81
N VAL A 63 -11.40 -15.95 -21.24
CA VAL A 63 -10.35 -15.19 -20.55
C VAL A 63 -10.36 -13.77 -21.10
N PRO A 64 -10.53 -12.73 -20.26
CA PRO A 64 -10.42 -11.34 -20.69
C PRO A 64 -9.07 -11.07 -21.35
N LYS A 65 -9.06 -10.28 -22.42
CA LYS A 65 -7.81 -9.90 -23.11
C LYS A 65 -6.89 -9.11 -22.17
N ASN A 66 -7.48 -8.25 -21.33
CA ASN A 66 -6.77 -7.41 -20.37
C ASN A 66 -6.76 -8.01 -18.95
N PHE A 67 -6.47 -9.31 -18.85
CA PHE A 67 -6.50 -10.02 -17.56
C PHE A 67 -5.53 -9.44 -16.52
N CYS A 68 -4.34 -9.01 -16.93
CA CYS A 68 -3.34 -8.47 -16.01
C CYS A 68 -3.73 -7.09 -15.46
N GLU A 69 -4.35 -6.26 -16.29
CA GLU A 69 -4.89 -4.97 -15.92
C GLU A 69 -6.06 -5.13 -14.96
N LEU A 70 -6.97 -6.07 -15.22
CA LEU A 70 -8.04 -6.42 -14.30
C LEU A 70 -7.52 -6.99 -12.98
N PHE A 71 -6.48 -7.81 -13.01
CA PHE A 71 -5.80 -8.28 -11.78
C PHE A 71 -5.24 -7.11 -10.98
N THR A 72 -4.53 -6.21 -11.64
CA THR A 72 -3.95 -5.02 -11.01
C THR A 72 -5.05 -4.16 -10.39
N MET A 73 -6.16 -3.96 -11.09
CA MET A 73 -7.32 -3.23 -10.61
C MET A 73 -7.89 -3.83 -9.32
N ILE A 74 -8.19 -5.13 -9.32
CA ILE A 74 -8.75 -5.83 -8.15
C ILE A 74 -7.77 -5.81 -6.99
N LEU A 75 -6.49 -6.09 -7.24
CA LEU A 75 -5.46 -6.05 -6.21
C LEU A 75 -5.34 -4.65 -5.59
N LEU A 76 -5.35 -3.59 -6.39
CA LEU A 76 -5.28 -2.22 -5.89
C LEU A 76 -6.49 -1.86 -5.02
N ILE A 77 -7.70 -2.23 -5.44
CA ILE A 77 -8.91 -2.03 -4.62
C ILE A 77 -8.75 -2.71 -3.26
N MET A 78 -8.35 -3.99 -3.26
CA MET A 78 -8.14 -4.74 -2.02
C MET A 78 -7.08 -4.07 -1.16
N GLN A 79 -5.90 -3.75 -1.72
CA GLN A 79 -4.83 -3.11 -0.96
C GLN A 79 -5.21 -1.74 -0.40
N ILE A 80 -5.95 -0.92 -1.15
CA ILE A 80 -6.41 0.40 -0.67
C ILE A 80 -7.36 0.18 0.51
N TYR A 81 -8.36 -0.68 0.37
CA TYR A 81 -9.29 -0.99 1.45
C TYR A 81 -8.57 -1.55 2.69
N LEU A 82 -7.63 -2.48 2.50
CA LEU A 82 -6.91 -3.11 3.61
C LEU A 82 -6.02 -2.14 4.40
N ARG A 83 -5.62 -0.99 3.82
CA ARG A 83 -4.86 0.07 4.51
C ARG A 83 -5.68 0.87 5.51
N TYR A 84 -7.01 0.92 5.37
CA TYR A 84 -7.86 1.68 6.28
C TYR A 84 -8.14 0.89 7.55
N PRO A 85 -8.08 1.49 8.76
CA PRO A 85 -8.47 0.79 9.98
C PRO A 85 -9.88 0.20 9.88
N LYS A 86 -10.11 -0.96 10.51
CA LYS A 86 -11.45 -1.58 10.59
C LYS A 86 -12.46 -0.56 11.12
N GLY A 87 -13.63 -0.50 10.49
CA GLY A 87 -14.72 0.41 10.86
C GLY A 87 -14.62 1.83 10.28
N VAL A 88 -13.50 2.21 9.66
CA VAL A 88 -13.38 3.54 9.01
C VAL A 88 -14.17 3.60 7.71
N VAL A 89 -14.08 2.56 6.88
CA VAL A 89 -14.87 2.42 5.66
C VAL A 89 -16.09 1.57 5.99
N LYS A 90 -17.28 2.15 5.87
CA LYS A 90 -18.54 1.43 6.12
C LYS A 90 -18.92 0.57 4.91
N ASP A 91 -19.64 -0.52 5.14
CA ASP A 91 -20.15 -1.39 4.07
C ASP A 91 -20.91 -0.63 2.95
N PRO A 92 -21.91 0.21 3.26
CA PRO A 92 -22.61 0.97 2.20
C PRO A 92 -21.67 1.90 1.42
N GLU A 93 -20.66 2.47 2.07
CA GLU A 93 -19.67 3.34 1.41
C GLU A 93 -18.78 2.55 0.46
N LEU A 94 -18.33 1.35 0.87
CA LEU A 94 -17.56 0.46 0.01
C LEU A 94 -18.37 0.08 -1.23
N ARG A 95 -19.61 -0.39 -1.03
CA ARG A 95 -20.49 -0.83 -2.11
C ARG A 95 -20.82 0.30 -3.08
N GLN A 96 -21.14 1.48 -2.56
CA GLN A 96 -21.40 2.66 -3.37
C GLN A 96 -20.18 3.05 -4.21
N CYS A 97 -18.98 2.98 -3.65
CA CYS A 97 -17.77 3.31 -4.39
C CYS A 97 -17.49 2.30 -5.52
N LEU A 98 -17.71 1.00 -5.26
CA LEU A 98 -17.52 -0.05 -6.27
C LEU A 98 -18.57 0.04 -7.40
N SER A 99 -19.82 0.35 -7.06
CA SER A 99 -20.91 0.52 -8.03
C SER A 99 -20.80 1.85 -8.77
N ASP A 100 -20.96 2.98 -8.07
CA ASP A 100 -21.23 4.28 -8.69
C ASP A 100 -19.97 4.91 -9.30
N ASP A 101 -18.80 4.73 -8.66
CA ASP A 101 -17.55 5.36 -9.12
C ASP A 101 -16.77 4.51 -10.11
N LEU A 102 -16.83 3.19 -9.94
CA LEU A 102 -16.09 2.25 -10.79
C LEU A 102 -16.97 1.59 -11.85
N GLY A 103 -18.29 1.51 -11.67
CA GLY A 103 -19.18 0.88 -12.63
C GLY A 103 -19.13 -0.64 -12.61
N LEU A 104 -18.80 -1.26 -11.47
CA LEU A 104 -18.85 -2.72 -11.32
C LEU A 104 -20.31 -3.19 -11.29
N THR A 105 -20.59 -4.34 -11.89
CA THR A 105 -21.92 -4.96 -11.80
C THR A 105 -22.24 -5.39 -10.37
N ASP A 106 -23.51 -5.35 -9.96
CA ASP A 106 -23.93 -5.70 -8.58
C ASP A 106 -23.41 -7.05 -8.12
N VAL A 107 -23.39 -8.02 -9.04
CA VAL A 107 -22.88 -9.37 -8.76
C VAL A 107 -21.37 -9.35 -8.44
N CYS A 108 -20.61 -8.49 -9.11
CA CYS A 108 -19.19 -8.30 -8.86
C CYS A 108 -18.95 -7.54 -7.55
N VAL A 109 -19.77 -6.52 -7.27
CA VAL A 109 -19.71 -5.75 -6.02
C VAL A 109 -19.97 -6.66 -4.83
N GLU A 110 -20.99 -7.51 -4.88
CA GLU A 110 -21.31 -8.47 -3.83
C GLU A 110 -20.16 -9.45 -3.55
N ASP A 111 -19.64 -10.12 -4.58
CA ASP A 111 -18.57 -11.10 -4.40
C ASP A 111 -17.30 -10.44 -3.82
N LEU A 112 -16.93 -9.23 -4.28
CA LEU A 112 -15.75 -8.52 -3.78
C LEU A 112 -15.96 -7.97 -2.36
N ALA A 113 -17.11 -7.35 -2.08
CA ALA A 113 -17.43 -6.81 -0.76
C ALA A 113 -17.49 -7.93 0.28
N LYS A 114 -18.11 -9.07 -0.05
CA LYS A 114 -18.18 -10.24 0.83
C LYS A 114 -16.79 -10.74 1.23
N VAL A 115 -15.85 -10.83 0.28
CA VAL A 115 -14.48 -11.26 0.58
C VAL A 115 -13.76 -10.24 1.46
N LEU A 116 -13.85 -8.95 1.12
CA LEU A 116 -13.19 -7.88 1.85
C LEU A 116 -13.68 -7.73 3.29
N LEU A 117 -14.98 -7.89 3.52
CA LEU A 117 -15.61 -7.74 4.83
C LEU A 117 -15.43 -9.00 5.68
N ASN A 118 -15.70 -10.19 5.14
CA ASN A 118 -15.66 -11.44 5.91
C ASN A 118 -14.24 -11.89 6.24
N HIS A 119 -13.30 -11.73 5.30
CA HIS A 119 -11.91 -12.13 5.50
C HIS A 119 -11.02 -10.95 5.91
N ARG A 120 -11.62 -9.82 6.33
CA ARG A 120 -10.90 -8.57 6.66
C ARG A 120 -9.71 -8.82 7.56
N ALA A 121 -9.91 -9.51 8.68
CA ALA A 121 -8.89 -9.69 9.72
C ALA A 121 -7.68 -10.48 9.21
N THR A 122 -7.91 -11.63 8.57
CA THR A 122 -6.87 -12.46 7.96
C THR A 122 -6.12 -11.69 6.88
N LEU A 123 -6.85 -11.01 5.98
CA LEU A 123 -6.26 -10.21 4.92
C LEU A 123 -5.49 -9.00 5.47
N SER A 124 -5.94 -8.35 6.55
CA SER A 124 -5.20 -7.25 7.21
C SER A 124 -3.84 -7.72 7.70
N LYS A 125 -3.83 -8.88 8.36
CA LYS A 125 -2.63 -9.46 8.97
C LYS A 125 -1.61 -9.79 7.86
N ASN A 126 -2.04 -10.60 6.90
CA ASN A 126 -1.20 -11.02 5.77
C ASN A 126 -0.71 -9.81 4.95
N PHE A 127 -1.58 -8.82 4.71
CA PHE A 127 -1.19 -7.58 4.01
C PHE A 127 -0.18 -6.74 4.80
N SER A 128 -0.32 -6.68 6.14
CA SER A 128 0.63 -5.95 6.99
C SER A 128 2.00 -6.62 6.99
N ASP A 129 2.03 -7.94 7.11
CA ASP A 129 3.26 -8.76 7.06
C ASP A 129 3.95 -8.69 5.68
N THR A 130 3.17 -8.48 4.62
CA THR A 130 3.66 -8.25 3.25
C THR A 130 4.17 -6.83 3.04
N LYS A 131 3.52 -5.81 3.62
CA LYS A 131 3.92 -4.39 3.49
C LYS A 131 5.19 -4.04 4.28
N MET A 132 5.58 -4.85 5.24
CA MET A 132 6.76 -4.61 6.09
C MET A 132 8.12 -4.77 5.38
N GLU A 133 8.16 -4.97 4.06
CA GLU A 133 9.37 -4.97 3.24
C GLU A 133 9.84 -3.57 2.79
N ARG A 134 9.38 -2.49 3.44
CA ARG A 134 10.20 -1.26 3.42
C ARG A 134 11.52 -1.61 4.08
N ALA A 135 12.64 -1.26 3.47
CA ALA A 135 13.98 -1.47 4.04
C ALA A 135 13.99 -0.94 5.47
N LYS A 136 13.80 -1.83 6.44
CA LYS A 136 13.75 -1.42 7.84
C LYS A 136 15.19 -1.12 8.23
N MET A 137 15.36 -0.02 8.92
CA MET A 137 16.62 0.35 9.52
C MET A 137 16.85 -0.56 10.73
N LEU A 138 17.92 -1.34 10.70
CA LEU A 138 18.39 -2.12 11.84
C LEU A 138 19.12 -1.24 12.83
N ASP A 139 19.97 -0.35 12.32
CA ASP A 139 20.82 0.51 13.12
C ASP A 139 21.08 1.84 12.40
N MET A 140 21.33 2.90 13.17
CA MET A 140 21.73 4.21 12.69
C MET A 140 22.91 4.72 13.51
N GLN A 141 24.00 5.02 12.82
CA GLN A 141 25.13 5.74 13.38
C GLN A 141 25.15 7.16 12.81
N TRP A 142 25.66 8.11 13.58
CA TRP A 142 25.78 9.50 13.15
C TRP A 142 27.12 10.09 13.56
N ARG A 143 27.60 11.05 12.77
CA ARG A 143 28.75 11.90 13.11
C ARG A 143 28.54 13.31 12.59
N ILE A 144 29.21 14.27 13.22
CA ILE A 144 29.22 15.67 12.80
C ILE A 144 30.60 15.97 12.25
N ASN A 145 30.65 16.44 11.00
CA ASN A 145 31.87 16.93 10.39
C ASN A 145 31.95 18.45 10.61
N ILE A 146 33.07 18.89 11.16
CA ILE A 146 33.39 20.31 11.35
C ILE A 146 34.69 20.57 10.59
N SER A 147 34.62 21.41 9.57
CA SER A 147 35.81 21.81 8.80
C SER A 147 36.24 23.22 9.20
N LEU A 148 37.53 23.38 9.52
CA LEU A 148 38.14 24.70 9.70
C LEU A 148 38.80 25.10 8.38
N LYS A 149 38.47 26.29 7.88
CA LYS A 149 39.23 26.90 6.78
C LYS A 149 40.49 27.56 7.35
N SER A 150 41.58 27.48 6.60
CA SER A 150 42.91 27.99 6.98
C SER A 150 42.99 29.51 7.09
N THR A 151 42.05 30.24 6.49
CA THR A 151 41.90 31.70 6.68
C THR A 151 41.06 31.98 7.92
N MET A 152 41.74 32.41 8.99
CA MET A 152 41.20 32.89 10.26
C MET A 152 40.00 33.83 10.07
N ALA A 153 38.77 33.31 10.21
CA ALA A 153 37.54 34.01 10.64
C ALA A 153 36.22 33.29 10.26
N GLN A 154 36.23 32.25 9.41
CA GLN A 154 35.00 31.52 9.04
C GLN A 154 35.12 30.02 9.25
N LEU A 155 34.38 29.52 10.26
CA LEU A 155 34.03 28.10 10.37
C LEU A 155 33.18 27.69 9.17
N ASP A 156 33.51 26.56 8.52
CA ASP A 156 32.63 26.03 7.49
C ASP A 156 31.33 25.51 8.12
N LYS A 157 30.23 25.51 7.37
CA LYS A 157 28.95 25.07 7.91
C LYS A 157 29.06 23.59 8.31
N PRO A 158 28.73 23.21 9.56
CA PRO A 158 28.83 21.82 9.97
C PRO A 158 27.90 20.95 9.13
N THR A 159 28.40 19.77 8.75
CA THR A 159 27.60 18.75 8.07
C THR A 159 27.39 17.55 8.99
N ILE A 160 26.22 16.95 8.88
CA ILE A 160 25.80 15.80 9.68
C ILE A 160 25.76 14.60 8.75
N VAL A 161 26.51 13.57 9.09
CA VAL A 161 26.53 12.30 8.34
C VAL A 161 25.72 11.28 9.12
N LEU A 162 24.72 10.70 8.46
CA LEU A 162 23.87 9.62 8.97
C LEU A 162 24.19 8.35 8.19
N HIS A 163 24.50 7.28 8.90
CA HIS A 163 24.83 5.98 8.35
C HIS A 163 23.82 4.94 8.82
N PHE A 164 23.18 4.28 7.86
CA PHE A 164 22.05 3.39 8.07
C PHE A 164 22.47 1.96 7.74
N LYS A 165 22.23 1.03 8.66
CA LYS A 165 22.25 -0.41 8.37
C LYS A 165 20.83 -0.88 8.07
N LEU A 166 20.60 -1.45 6.91
CA LEU A 166 19.29 -1.96 6.49
C LEU A 166 19.17 -3.46 6.76
N ILE A 167 17.93 -3.97 6.89
CA ILE A 167 17.68 -5.40 7.10
C ILE A 167 18.24 -6.29 5.98
N ASN A 168 18.27 -5.80 4.74
CA ASN A 168 18.84 -6.53 3.61
C ASN A 168 20.38 -6.59 3.64
N GLY A 169 21.03 -6.09 4.69
CA GLY A 169 22.48 -6.05 4.83
C GLY A 169 23.15 -4.87 4.14
N GLU A 170 22.39 -4.07 3.38
CA GLU A 170 22.93 -2.88 2.72
C GLU A 170 23.18 -1.75 3.72
N TYR A 171 24.18 -0.94 3.41
CA TYR A 171 24.49 0.29 4.12
C TYR A 171 24.14 1.50 3.24
N ARG A 172 23.51 2.51 3.83
CA ARG A 172 23.26 3.79 3.16
C ARG A 172 23.82 4.93 4.00
N THR A 173 24.48 5.88 3.35
CA THR A 173 25.04 7.06 4.03
C THR A 173 24.43 8.31 3.41
N LEU A 174 24.00 9.23 4.27
CA LEU A 174 23.49 10.55 3.88
C LEU A 174 24.32 11.61 4.57
N GLU A 175 24.79 12.59 3.82
CA GLU A 175 25.41 13.79 4.36
C GLU A 175 24.47 14.98 4.15
N LEU A 176 24.19 15.69 5.25
CA LEU A 176 23.18 16.73 5.29
C LEU A 176 23.79 18.01 5.88
N PRO A 177 23.56 19.19 5.27
CA PRO A 177 23.85 20.45 5.94
C PRO A 177 22.89 20.64 7.13
N LEU A 178 23.31 21.43 8.12
CA LEU A 178 22.54 21.69 9.35
C LEU A 178 21.09 22.13 9.08
N SER A 179 20.86 22.97 8.07
CA SER A 179 19.52 23.45 7.71
C SER A 179 18.58 22.30 7.27
N MET A 180 19.09 21.37 6.46
CA MET A 180 18.33 20.20 6.02
C MET A 180 18.06 19.24 7.18
N PHE A 181 19.02 19.10 8.10
CA PHE A 181 18.83 18.31 9.30
C PHE A 181 17.73 18.89 10.21
N GLN A 182 17.70 20.22 10.41
CA GLN A 182 16.62 20.85 11.18
C GLN A 182 15.25 20.66 10.54
N ARG A 183 15.17 20.73 9.20
CA ARG A 183 13.94 20.43 8.47
C ARG A 183 13.52 18.96 8.65
N LEU A 184 14.47 18.03 8.56
CA LEU A 184 14.21 16.62 8.82
C LEU A 184 13.69 16.41 10.24
N ARG A 185 14.34 17.01 11.24
CA ARG A 185 13.92 16.95 12.65
C ARG A 185 12.49 17.45 12.84
N PHE A 186 12.14 18.59 12.25
CA PHE A 186 10.79 19.15 12.31
C PHE A 186 9.77 18.19 11.68
N ASN A 187 10.03 17.68 10.48
CA ASN A 187 9.13 16.76 9.78
C ASN A 187 8.93 15.45 10.56
N VAL A 188 9.99 14.90 11.16
CA VAL A 188 9.89 13.70 11.99
C VAL A 188 9.07 13.98 13.25
N ALA A 189 9.27 15.12 13.91
CA ALA A 189 8.48 15.51 15.09
C ALA A 189 6.99 15.69 14.76
N MET A 190 6.68 16.34 13.63
CA MET A 190 5.31 16.47 13.10
C MET A 190 4.67 15.10 12.89
N LEU A 191 5.35 14.20 12.18
CA LEU A 191 4.86 12.84 11.95
C LEU A 191 4.63 12.10 13.27
N LEU A 192 5.54 12.20 14.23
CA LEU A 192 5.38 11.59 15.56
C LEU A 192 4.15 12.15 16.30
N SER A 193 3.92 13.46 16.23
CA SER A 193 2.73 14.10 16.82
C SER A 193 1.44 13.63 16.16
N GLU A 194 1.43 13.49 14.83
CA GLU A 194 0.30 12.91 14.10
C GLU A 194 0.07 11.44 14.47
N PHE A 195 1.14 10.65 14.61
CA PHE A 195 1.06 9.26 15.04
C PHE A 195 0.50 9.12 16.46
N GLN A 196 0.96 9.96 17.40
CA GLN A 196 0.40 10.01 18.76
C GLN A 196 -1.07 10.42 18.75
N SER A 197 -1.43 11.42 17.95
CA SER A 197 -2.82 11.85 17.76
C SER A 197 -3.68 10.73 17.18
N LEU A 198 -3.15 9.92 16.26
CA LEU A 198 -3.81 8.73 15.73
C LEU A 198 -3.97 7.66 16.81
N GLN A 199 -2.92 7.33 17.57
CA GLN A 199 -2.96 6.34 18.65
C GLN A 199 -3.98 6.70 19.74
N ASN A 200 -4.18 7.99 19.98
CA ASN A 200 -5.16 8.48 20.94
C ASN A 200 -6.61 8.39 20.45
N ARG A 201 -6.86 8.07 19.18
CA ARG A 201 -8.22 7.86 18.67
C ARG A 201 -8.81 6.58 19.25
N PRO A 202 -10.00 6.62 19.87
CA PRO A 202 -10.61 5.45 20.52
C PRO A 202 -10.85 4.28 19.55
N VAL A 203 -11.09 4.58 18.27
CA VAL A 203 -11.26 3.58 17.20
C VAL A 203 -10.00 2.72 17.01
N LEU A 204 -8.80 3.25 17.30
CA LEU A 204 -7.54 2.52 17.17
C LEU A 204 -7.12 1.77 18.44
N LYS A 205 -7.78 2.01 19.58
CA LYS A 205 -7.52 1.31 20.86
C LYS A 205 -8.31 0.00 21.03
N GLN A 206 -9.23 -0.30 20.11
CA GLN A 206 -10.01 -1.56 20.08
C GLN A 206 -9.37 -2.63 19.19
N PHE A 207 -8.10 -2.47 18.80
CA PHE A 207 -7.31 -3.46 18.07
C PHE A 207 -6.31 -4.15 18.99
#